data_AF-A0AB74JCM3-F1
#
_entry.id   AF-A0AB74JCM3-F1
#
_cell.length_a   1.000
_cell.length_b   1.000
_cell.length_c   1.000
_cell.angle_alpha   90.00
_cell.angle_beta   90.00
_cell.angle_gamma   90.00
#
_symmetry.space_group_name_H-M   'P 1'
#
loop_
_entity.id
_entity.type
_entity.pdbx_description
1 polymer ?
#
loop_
_entity_poly.entity_id
_entity_poly.type
_entity_poly.pdbx_seq_one_letter_code
_entity_poly.pdbx_strand_id
1 'polypeptide(L)'
;MVAPDFHTYDRHWEDTAGDYRHFRCEICHAFFENDNNLQQHSKVHRQADIECPACYNMYTSYSNMVRHMETGCENTSAELIRLRIADTSLHEDCLEISHYDDWNGEPQFDDNPYHCRECARRFGNLGSLVAHFEDNLSCPVRVEDDLFQYILEVLK
;
A
#
# COMPACT_ATOMS: atom_id res chain seq x y z
N MET A 1 -11.13 -21.04 -14.16
CA MET A 1 -11.99 -20.07 -13.47
C MET A 1 -11.25 -18.75 -13.58
N VAL A 2 -11.73 -17.86 -14.47
CA VAL A 2 -11.06 -16.59 -14.79
C VAL A 2 -11.45 -15.59 -13.71
N ALA A 3 -10.49 -14.89 -13.11
CA ALA A 3 -10.76 -13.81 -12.17
C ALA A 3 -11.65 -12.75 -12.85
N PRO A 4 -12.64 -12.16 -12.16
CA PRO A 4 -13.47 -11.13 -12.76
C PRO A 4 -12.59 -9.95 -13.20
N ASP A 5 -12.68 -9.61 -14.47
CA ASP A 5 -12.00 -8.45 -15.05
C ASP A 5 -12.68 -7.20 -14.49
N PHE A 6 -11.99 -6.44 -13.64
CA PHE A 6 -12.55 -5.27 -12.94
C PHE A 6 -12.68 -4.02 -13.84
N HIS A 7 -12.42 -4.16 -15.14
CA HIS A 7 -12.48 -3.10 -16.15
C HIS A 7 -13.73 -3.14 -17.06
N THR A 8 -14.87 -3.68 -16.60
CA THR A 8 -16.13 -3.54 -17.33
C THR A 8 -16.91 -2.33 -16.81
N TYR A 9 -16.94 -1.26 -17.61
CA TYR A 9 -17.84 -0.13 -17.40
C TYR A 9 -18.52 0.25 -18.71
N ASP A 10 -19.80 0.58 -18.61
CA ASP A 10 -20.59 1.03 -19.75
C ASP A 10 -20.57 2.57 -19.85
N ARG A 11 -20.12 3.07 -21.00
CA ARG A 11 -20.17 4.49 -21.36
C ARG A 11 -21.57 4.77 -21.91
N HIS A 12 -22.52 5.08 -21.03
CA HIS A 12 -23.85 5.44 -21.50
C HIS A 12 -23.81 6.77 -22.27
N TRP A 13 -24.22 6.73 -23.54
CA TRP A 13 -24.67 7.89 -24.31
C TRP A 13 -26.12 7.62 -24.69
N GLU A 14 -27.04 8.50 -24.30
CA GLU A 14 -28.12 8.91 -25.19
C GLU A 14 -28.80 10.20 -24.69
N ASP A 15 -28.78 11.18 -25.59
CA ASP A 15 -29.38 12.51 -25.47
C ASP A 15 -30.81 12.49 -24.94
N THR A 16 -31.06 13.20 -23.84
CA THR A 16 -32.10 14.23 -23.74
C THR A 16 -32.03 14.95 -22.38
N ALA A 17 -31.81 16.27 -22.43
CA ALA A 17 -31.93 17.23 -21.34
C ALA A 17 -30.93 17.11 -20.16
N GLY A 18 -29.78 17.79 -20.29
CA GLY A 18 -28.94 18.19 -19.14
C GLY A 18 -27.84 17.20 -18.74
N ASP A 19 -27.33 16.45 -19.71
CA ASP A 19 -26.47 15.27 -19.56
C ASP A 19 -25.04 15.61 -19.08
N TYR A 20 -24.74 15.37 -17.81
CA TYR A 20 -23.35 15.21 -17.36
C TYR A 20 -22.91 13.80 -17.74
N ARG A 21 -21.75 13.66 -18.40
CA ARG A 21 -21.19 12.35 -18.74
C ARG A 21 -20.81 11.64 -17.44
N HIS A 22 -21.57 10.62 -17.04
CA HIS A 22 -21.30 9.86 -15.82
C HIS A 22 -20.66 8.51 -16.14
N PHE A 23 -19.71 8.12 -15.30
CA PHE A 23 -19.12 6.79 -15.26
C PHE A 23 -19.90 5.95 -14.24
N ARG A 24 -20.40 4.77 -14.64
CA ARG A 24 -21.26 3.94 -13.79
C ARG A 24 -20.54 2.68 -13.33
N CYS A 25 -20.64 2.38 -12.03
CA CYS A 25 -20.17 1.11 -11.48
C CYS A 25 -21.11 -0.04 -11.86
N GLU A 26 -20.60 -1.14 -12.41
CA GLU A 26 -21.44 -2.28 -12.78
C GLU A 26 -21.87 -3.14 -11.59
N ILE A 27 -21.19 -3.03 -10.45
CA ILE A 27 -21.47 -3.83 -9.26
C ILE A 27 -22.57 -3.20 -8.39
N CYS A 28 -22.47 -1.90 -8.11
CA CYS A 28 -23.45 -1.19 -7.27
C CYS A 28 -24.24 -0.10 -8.00
N HIS A 29 -23.96 0.13 -9.28
CA HIS A 29 -24.71 1.07 -10.13
C HIS A 29 -24.62 2.54 -9.69
N ALA A 30 -23.65 2.88 -8.86
CA ALA A 30 -23.32 4.26 -8.51
C ALA A 30 -22.73 5.00 -9.71
N PHE A 31 -23.03 6.30 -9.80
CA PHE A 31 -22.55 7.21 -10.85
C PHE A 31 -21.42 8.10 -10.32
N PHE A 32 -20.43 8.34 -11.17
CA PHE A 32 -19.25 9.14 -10.88
C PHE A 32 -19.02 10.17 -11.99
N GLU A 33 -18.47 11.31 -11.62
CA GLU A 33 -18.21 12.44 -12.54
C GLU A 33 -17.09 12.14 -13.55
N ASN A 34 -16.14 11.27 -13.21
CA ASN A 34 -15.04 10.92 -14.09
C ASN A 34 -14.54 9.47 -13.86
N ASP A 35 -13.78 8.96 -14.84
CA ASP A 35 -13.21 7.61 -14.82
C ASP A 35 -12.36 7.36 -13.58
N ASN A 36 -11.48 8.30 -13.21
CA ASN A 36 -10.61 8.15 -12.05
C ASN A 36 -11.41 7.93 -10.75
N ASN A 37 -12.51 8.66 -10.56
CA ASN A 37 -13.38 8.48 -9.40
C ASN A 37 -14.04 7.09 -9.39
N LEU A 38 -14.47 6.58 -10.55
CA LEU A 38 -14.99 5.22 -10.68
C LEU A 38 -13.89 4.17 -10.40
N GLN A 39 -12.67 4.36 -10.92
CA GLN A 39 -11.53 3.48 -10.69
C GLN A 39 -11.12 3.44 -9.21
N GLN A 40 -11.18 4.56 -8.50
CA GLN A 40 -10.97 4.55 -7.05
C GLN A 40 -12.12 3.85 -6.31
N HIS A 41 -13.36 4.04 -6.76
CA HIS A 41 -14.52 3.39 -6.17
C HIS A 41 -14.52 1.87 -6.35
N SER A 42 -14.09 1.34 -7.50
CA SER A 42 -14.10 -0.10 -7.77
C SER A 42 -13.29 -0.90 -6.73
N LYS A 43 -12.29 -0.27 -6.10
CA LYS A 43 -11.52 -0.83 -4.97
C LYS A 43 -12.37 -1.18 -3.75
N VAL A 44 -13.53 -0.54 -3.56
CA VAL A 44 -14.49 -0.87 -2.48
C VAL A 44 -15.14 -2.23 -2.70
N HIS A 45 -15.26 -2.67 -3.95
CA HIS A 45 -15.77 -3.99 -4.28
C HIS A 45 -14.70 -5.09 -4.23
N ARG A 46 -13.43 -4.72 -4.02
CA ARG A 46 -12.38 -5.70 -3.76
C ARG A 46 -12.63 -6.32 -2.39
N GLN A 47 -12.74 -7.65 -2.35
CA GLN A 47 -12.83 -8.37 -1.09
C GLN A 47 -11.53 -8.19 -0.31
N ALA A 48 -11.63 -7.93 0.98
CA ALA A 48 -10.47 -7.88 1.87
C ALA A 48 -9.91 -9.30 2.06
N ASP A 49 -8.73 -9.55 1.51
CA ASP A 49 -8.07 -10.85 1.43
C ASP A 49 -6.71 -10.86 2.15
N ILE A 50 -6.25 -9.72 2.64
CA ILE A 50 -4.96 -9.57 3.32
C ILE A 50 -5.20 -9.42 4.82
N GLU A 51 -4.71 -10.39 5.58
CA GLU A 51 -4.85 -10.44 7.03
C GLU A 51 -3.66 -9.76 7.73
N CYS A 52 -3.94 -8.93 8.74
CA CYS A 52 -2.90 -8.42 9.64
C CYS A 52 -2.42 -9.56 10.56
N PRO A 53 -1.12 -9.88 10.59
CA PRO A 53 -0.62 -10.99 11.41
C PRO A 53 -0.73 -10.76 12.92
N ALA A 54 -0.86 -9.50 13.35
CA ALA A 54 -0.86 -9.13 14.76
C ALA A 54 -2.26 -9.02 15.39
N CYS A 55 -3.30 -8.72 14.61
CA CYS A 55 -4.67 -8.53 15.10
C CYS A 55 -5.75 -9.23 14.27
N TYR A 56 -5.35 -9.88 13.16
CA TYR A 56 -6.23 -10.66 12.28
C TYR A 56 -7.34 -9.87 11.57
N ASN A 57 -7.23 -8.53 11.55
CA ASN A 57 -8.11 -7.68 10.73
C ASN A 57 -7.78 -7.83 9.24
N MET A 58 -8.81 -7.77 8.39
CA MET A 58 -8.71 -7.95 6.95
C MET A 58 -8.64 -6.61 6.20
N TYR A 59 -7.78 -6.55 5.18
CA TYR A 59 -7.54 -5.37 4.34
C TYR A 59 -7.58 -5.73 2.85
N THR A 60 -7.85 -4.73 2.01
CA THR A 60 -7.95 -4.89 0.54
C THR A 60 -6.64 -4.60 -0.20
N SER A 61 -5.60 -4.11 0.51
CA SER A 61 -4.25 -3.89 -0.03
C SER A 61 -3.20 -4.05 1.08
N TYR A 62 -1.96 -4.36 0.71
CA TYR A 62 -0.86 -4.52 1.67
C TYR A 62 -0.50 -3.16 2.27
N SER A 63 -0.50 -2.10 1.47
CA SER A 63 -0.25 -0.73 1.95
C SER A 63 -1.19 -0.30 3.07
N ASN A 64 -2.47 -0.70 2.99
CA ASN A 64 -3.44 -0.40 4.04
C ASN A 64 -3.22 -1.23 5.31
N MET A 65 -2.87 -2.52 5.16
CA MET A 65 -2.55 -3.38 6.30
C MET A 65 -1.29 -2.89 7.03
N VAL A 66 -0.22 -2.58 6.30
CA VAL A 66 1.03 -2.05 6.89
C VAL A 66 0.78 -0.72 7.60
N ARG A 67 0.05 0.21 6.98
CA ARG A 67 -0.29 1.48 7.62
C ARG A 67 -1.11 1.29 8.90
N HIS A 68 -2.03 0.32 8.91
CA HIS A 68 -2.75 -0.04 10.13
C HIS A 68 -1.80 -0.49 11.24
N MET A 69 -0.83 -1.35 10.91
CA MET A 69 0.20 -1.78 11.86
C MET A 69 1.02 -0.61 12.39
N GLU A 70 1.31 0.40 11.57
CA GLU A 70 2.08 1.57 11.99
C GLU A 70 1.30 2.50 12.95
N THR A 71 -0.03 2.63 12.80
CA THR A 71 -0.80 3.70 13.48
C THR A 71 -1.81 3.24 14.53
N GLY A 72 -2.27 1.99 14.51
CA GLY A 72 -3.44 1.63 15.31
C GLY A 72 -3.70 0.14 15.49
N CYS A 73 -2.67 -0.69 15.42
CA CYS A 73 -2.76 -2.11 15.73
C CYS A 73 -2.37 -2.36 17.19
N GLU A 74 -3.09 -3.24 17.87
CA GLU A 74 -2.96 -3.42 19.33
C GLU A 74 -1.60 -3.97 19.79
N ASN A 75 -0.84 -4.60 18.89
CA ASN A 75 0.42 -5.30 19.20
C ASN A 75 1.62 -4.87 18.34
N THR A 76 1.50 -3.77 17.60
CA THR A 76 2.59 -3.27 16.76
C THR A 76 2.47 -1.75 16.63
N SER A 77 3.57 -1.12 16.21
CA SER A 77 3.67 0.31 16.02
C SER A 77 4.71 0.60 14.94
N ALA A 78 4.69 1.83 14.41
CA ALA A 78 5.72 2.27 13.47
C ALA A 78 7.15 2.05 14.01
N GLU A 79 7.36 2.26 15.30
CA GLU A 79 8.67 2.11 15.92
C GLU A 79 9.12 0.65 16.02
N LEU A 80 8.22 -0.24 16.47
CA LEU A 80 8.51 -1.68 16.52
C LEU A 80 8.81 -2.25 15.13
N ILE A 81 8.10 -1.77 14.11
CA ILE A 81 8.35 -2.17 12.71
C ILE A 81 9.75 -1.73 12.26
N ARG A 82 10.15 -0.49 12.54
CA ARG A 82 11.50 0.00 12.18
C ARG A 82 12.58 -0.82 12.84
N LEU A 83 12.48 -1.06 14.15
CA LEU A 83 13.45 -1.87 14.87
C LEU A 83 13.55 -3.28 14.30
N ARG A 84 12.41 -3.91 14.00
CA ARG A 84 12.39 -5.25 13.43
C ARG A 84 13.02 -5.33 12.04
N ILE A 85 12.86 -4.28 11.22
CA ILE A 85 13.56 -4.17 9.94
C ILE A 85 15.06 -3.93 10.16
N ALA A 86 15.43 -3.04 11.09
CA ALA A 86 16.83 -2.73 11.43
C ALA A 86 17.61 -3.97 11.91
N ASP A 87 16.96 -4.89 12.62
CA ASP A 87 17.53 -6.16 13.08
C ASP A 87 17.71 -7.21 11.96
N THR A 88 17.29 -6.91 10.74
CA THR A 88 17.37 -7.81 9.58
C THR A 88 18.23 -7.21 8.48
N SER A 89 18.67 -8.02 7.52
CA SER A 89 19.40 -7.51 6.33
C SER A 89 18.56 -6.57 5.45
N LEU A 90 17.25 -6.54 5.66
CA LEU A 90 16.31 -5.72 4.90
C LEU A 90 16.56 -4.22 5.05
N HIS A 91 17.18 -3.78 6.16
CA HIS A 91 17.45 -2.36 6.35
C HIS A 91 18.36 -1.79 5.25
N GLU A 92 19.31 -2.57 4.74
CA GLU A 92 20.19 -2.15 3.63
C GLU A 92 19.41 -1.84 2.34
N ASP A 93 18.24 -2.46 2.17
CA ASP A 93 17.43 -2.37 0.96
C ASP A 93 16.33 -1.31 1.04
N CYS A 94 15.84 -1.01 2.24
CA CYS A 94 14.65 -0.17 2.38
C CYS A 94 14.59 0.74 3.60
N LEU A 95 15.53 0.68 4.55
CA LEU A 95 15.50 1.48 5.79
C LEU A 95 16.86 2.11 6.10
N GLU A 96 16.92 3.43 5.98
CA GLU A 96 18.12 4.19 6.29
C GLU A 96 18.21 4.50 7.79
N ILE A 97 19.23 3.93 8.43
CA ILE A 97 19.62 4.24 9.80
C ILE A 97 20.56 5.45 9.75
N SER A 98 20.19 6.53 10.43
CA SER A 98 20.96 7.78 10.40
C SER A 98 22.23 7.68 11.24
N HIS A 99 22.09 7.19 12.47
CA HIS A 99 23.16 6.92 13.42
C HIS A 99 22.63 5.98 14.51
N TYR A 100 23.52 5.53 15.39
CA TYR A 100 23.15 4.84 16.62
C TYR A 100 23.35 5.80 17.78
N ASP A 101 22.46 5.75 18.76
CA ASP A 101 22.59 6.53 19.99
C ASP A 101 23.79 6.01 20.80
N ASP A 102 24.68 6.92 21.20
CA ASP A 102 25.94 6.58 21.87
C ASP A 102 25.74 5.97 23.27
N TRP A 103 24.57 6.18 23.89
CA TRP A 103 24.31 5.79 25.27
C TRP A 103 23.61 4.43 25.35
N ASN A 104 22.54 4.23 24.58
CA ASN A 104 21.77 2.97 24.62
C ASN A 104 22.04 2.05 23.42
N GLY A 105 22.69 2.53 22.36
CA GLY A 105 22.97 1.78 21.15
C GLY A 105 21.75 1.57 20.25
N GLU A 106 20.65 2.28 20.46
CA GLU A 106 19.44 2.17 19.64
C GLU A 106 19.62 2.91 18.31
N PRO A 107 19.13 2.33 17.20
CA PRO A 107 19.18 2.99 15.90
C PRO A 107 18.27 4.22 15.87
N GLN A 108 18.77 5.30 15.29
CA GLN A 108 18.06 6.56 15.09
C GLN A 108 17.71 6.73 13.61
N PHE A 109 16.53 7.27 13.34
CA PHE A 109 15.97 7.39 11.99
C PHE A 109 15.70 8.84 11.61
N ASP A 110 15.80 9.15 10.31
CA ASP A 110 15.36 10.44 9.76
C ASP A 110 13.82 10.48 9.58
N ASP A 111 13.26 11.64 9.22
CA ASP A 111 11.82 11.82 8.99
C ASP A 111 11.28 10.94 7.86
N ASN A 112 12.11 10.67 6.84
CA ASN A 112 11.79 9.80 5.71
C ASN A 112 12.83 8.67 5.57
N PRO A 113 12.82 7.71 6.51
CA PRO A 113 13.89 6.72 6.60
C PRO A 113 13.70 5.60 5.58
N TYR A 114 12.50 5.44 5.02
CA TYR A 114 12.23 4.39 4.05
C TYR A 114 12.59 4.84 2.64
N HIS A 115 13.19 3.94 1.86
CA HIS A 115 13.53 4.24 0.47
C HIS A 115 13.36 3.04 -0.45
N CYS A 116 13.20 3.30 -1.74
CA CYS A 116 13.26 2.26 -2.76
C CYS A 116 14.70 2.17 -3.29
N ARG A 117 15.35 1.00 -3.18
CA ARG A 117 16.70 0.76 -3.71
C ARG A 117 16.87 1.02 -5.20
N GLU A 118 15.83 0.82 -6.01
CA GLU A 118 15.93 0.95 -7.47
C GLU A 118 15.73 2.39 -7.97
N CYS A 119 14.76 3.13 -7.41
CA CYS A 119 14.47 4.50 -7.84
C CYS A 119 14.97 5.58 -6.86
N ALA A 120 15.55 5.18 -5.72
CA ALA A 120 16.03 6.03 -4.64
C ALA A 120 14.99 6.98 -4.01
N ARG A 121 13.69 6.79 -4.31
CA ARG A 121 12.62 7.61 -3.74
C ARG A 121 12.47 7.31 -2.24
N ARG A 122 12.31 8.37 -1.44
CA ARG A 122 12.13 8.30 0.01
C ARG A 122 10.67 8.42 0.44
N PHE A 123 10.35 7.82 1.58
CA PHE A 123 9.01 7.72 2.15
C PHE A 123 9.06 7.87 3.68
N GLY A 124 8.03 8.51 4.25
CA GLY A 124 7.93 8.73 5.70
C GLY A 124 7.49 7.50 6.49
N ASN A 125 6.90 6.50 5.82
CA ASN A 125 6.37 5.29 6.46
C ASN A 125 6.43 4.10 5.50
N LEU A 126 6.40 2.89 6.07
CA LEU A 126 6.51 1.65 5.31
C LEU A 126 5.28 1.42 4.44
N GLY A 127 4.08 1.80 4.91
CA GLY A 127 2.86 1.70 4.11
C GLY A 127 2.94 2.46 2.78
N SER A 128 3.63 3.60 2.76
CA SER A 128 3.84 4.41 1.55
C SER A 128 4.87 3.79 0.60
N LEU A 129 5.92 3.16 1.13
CA LEU A 129 6.86 2.39 0.33
C LEU A 129 6.20 1.14 -0.29
N VAL A 130 5.37 0.44 0.50
CA VAL A 130 4.57 -0.69 0.01
C VAL A 130 3.59 -0.25 -1.07
N ALA A 131 2.89 0.88 -0.86
CA ALA A 131 2.00 1.44 -1.88
C ALA A 131 2.76 1.77 -3.18
N HIS A 132 4.01 2.21 -3.07
CA HIS A 132 4.87 2.43 -4.22
C HIS A 132 5.21 1.14 -4.98
N PHE A 133 5.43 0.02 -4.29
CA PHE A 133 5.62 -1.29 -4.93
C PHE A 133 4.33 -1.85 -5.54
N GLU A 134 3.17 -1.53 -4.95
CA GLU A 134 1.86 -1.87 -5.54
C GLU A 134 1.56 -1.03 -6.80
N ASP A 135 2.04 0.23 -6.85
CA ASP A 135 1.92 1.14 -7.99
C ASP A 135 3.02 0.85 -9.04
N ASN A 136 2.84 -0.25 -9.79
CA ASN A 136 3.74 -0.77 -10.84
C ASN A 136 4.01 0.21 -12.03
N LEU A 137 3.55 1.46 -11.96
CA LEU A 137 3.67 2.46 -13.02
C LEU A 137 4.87 3.39 -12.82
N SER A 138 5.37 3.50 -11.59
CA SER A 138 6.33 4.54 -11.20
C SER A 138 7.75 4.01 -10.92
N CYS A 139 7.96 2.69 -10.92
CA CYS A 139 9.22 2.03 -10.54
C CYS A 139 9.31 0.62 -11.17
N PRO A 140 10.52 0.12 -11.51
CA PRO A 140 10.69 -1.25 -11.99
C PRO A 140 10.44 -2.34 -10.95
N VAL A 141 10.40 -2.01 -9.65
CA VAL A 141 10.13 -2.97 -8.56
C VAL A 141 8.67 -3.38 -8.58
N ARG A 142 8.42 -4.70 -8.58
CA ARG A 142 7.12 -5.33 -8.58
C ARG A 142 6.83 -5.97 -7.23
N VAL A 143 5.55 -6.17 -6.95
CA VAL A 143 5.03 -6.92 -5.80
C VAL A 143 5.55 -8.38 -5.73
N GLU A 144 6.03 -8.89 -6.86
CA GLU A 144 6.60 -10.24 -7.00
C GLU A 144 8.08 -10.32 -6.60
N ASP A 145 8.74 -9.17 -6.36
CA ASP A 145 10.15 -9.14 -6.00
C ASP A 145 10.39 -9.70 -4.59
N ASP A 146 11.55 -10.36 -4.43
CA ASP A 146 11.99 -10.96 -3.17
C ASP A 146 11.99 -9.95 -2.01
N LEU A 147 12.27 -8.67 -2.32
CA LEU A 147 12.23 -7.57 -1.36
C LEU A 147 10.84 -7.41 -0.72
N PHE A 148 9.79 -7.42 -1.55
CA PHE A 148 8.43 -7.25 -1.07
C PHE A 148 7.99 -8.41 -0.18
N GLN A 149 8.29 -9.64 -0.61
CA GLN A 149 7.97 -10.84 0.17
C GLN A 149 8.73 -10.86 1.50
N TYR A 150 10.00 -10.43 1.50
CA TYR A 150 10.78 -10.36 2.72
C TYR A 150 10.26 -9.30 3.69
N ILE A 151 9.81 -8.13 3.21
CA ILE A 151 9.12 -7.13 4.05
C ILE A 151 7.91 -7.77 4.75
N LEU A 152 7.08 -8.52 4.01
CA LEU A 152 5.90 -9.17 4.59
C LEU A 152 6.27 -10.25 5.62
N GLU A 153 7.35 -11.00 5.39
CA GLU A 153 7.87 -11.98 6.35
C GLU A 153 8.30 -11.31 7.66
N VAL A 154 8.98 -10.17 7.59
CA VAL A 154 9.42 -9.40 8.77
C VAL A 154 8.24 -8.86 9.56
N LEU A 155 7.11 -8.56 8.91
CA LEU A 155 5.91 -8.05 9.57
C LEU A 155 5.07 -9.12 10.29
N LYS A 156 5.24 -10.42 9.98
CA LYS A 156 4.54 -11.54 10.64
C LYS A 156 4.97 -11.70 12.09
#